data_AF-A0A239GI01-F1
#
_entry.id   AF-A0A239GI01-F1
#
_cell.length_a   1.000
_cell.length_b   1.000
_cell.length_c   1.000
_cell.angle_alpha   90.00
_cell.angle_beta   90.00
_cell.angle_gamma   90.00
#
_symmetry.space_group_name_H-M   'P 1'
#
loop_
_entity.id
_entity.type
_entity.pdbx_description
1 polymer ?
#
loop_
_entity_poly.entity_id
_entity_poly.type
_entity_poly.pdbx_seq_one_letter_code
_entity_poly.pdbx_strand_id
1 'polypeptide(L)' 'MRNGSAYSAQQARAHLEKKQAYLQRKKLLTRTEGFIELAATQSSMSGKAYEIRCAAGVQLAGGWLEAELQRIRRNE' A
#
# COMPACT_ATOMS: atom_id res chain seq x y z
N MET A 1 -1.33 8.71 3.93
CA MET A 1 -2.32 9.11 4.95
C MET A 1 -3.18 7.91 5.29
N ARG A 2 -3.51 7.72 6.55
CA ARG A 2 -4.36 6.63 7.04
C ARG A 2 -5.34 7.21 8.05
N ASN A 3 -6.64 7.03 7.80
CA ASN A 3 -7.71 7.51 8.68
C ASN A 3 -7.62 9.01 9.03
N GLY A 4 -7.23 9.85 8.06
CA GLY A 4 -7.08 11.30 8.26
C GLY A 4 -5.74 11.74 8.83
N SER A 5 -4.89 10.82 9.29
CA SER A 5 -3.54 11.14 9.78
C SER A 5 -2.48 11.01 8.68
N ALA A 6 -1.61 12.01 8.58
CA ALA A 6 -0.42 11.95 7.73
C ALA A 6 0.69 11.13 8.40
N TYR A 7 1.45 10.41 7.58
CA TYR A 7 2.57 9.59 8.01
C TYR A 7 3.71 9.80 7.01
N SER A 8 4.95 9.78 7.49
CA SER A 8 6.12 9.84 6.62
C SER A 8 6.24 8.58 5.75
N ALA A 9 7.02 8.66 4.67
CA ALA A 9 7.29 7.50 3.82
C ALA A 9 7.89 6.33 4.63
N GLN A 10 8.78 6.62 5.58
CA GLN A 10 9.38 5.61 6.46
C GLN A 10 8.34 4.94 7.37
N GLN A 11 7.43 5.73 7.95
CA GLN A 11 6.33 5.19 8.77
C GLN A 11 5.35 4.36 7.95
N ALA A 12 5.02 4.81 6.74
CA ALA A 12 4.16 4.08 5.82
C ALA A 12 4.80 2.74 5.42
N ARG A 13 6.09 2.74 5.07
CA ARG A 13 6.86 1.53 4.77
C ARG A 13 6.84 0.54 5.93
N ALA A 14 7.21 0.99 7.14
CA ALA A 14 7.23 0.11 8.32
C ALA A 14 5.83 -0.47 8.64
N HIS A 15 4.76 0.29 8.41
CA HIS A 15 3.39 -0.21 8.55
C HIS A 15 3.06 -1.29 7.51
N LEU A 16 3.43 -1.07 6.25
CA LEU A 16 3.19 -2.03 5.18
C LEU A 16 4.03 -3.32 5.32
N GLU A 17 5.28 -3.21 5.76
CA GLU A 17 6.16 -4.36 6.04
C GLU A 17 5.56 -5.26 7.13
N LYS A 18 4.98 -4.68 8.19
CA LYS A 18 4.26 -5.45 9.22
C LYS A 18 3.07 -6.21 8.64
N LYS A 19 2.29 -5.58 7.76
CA LYS A 19 1.17 -6.25 7.08
C LYS A 19 1.66 -7.34 6.13
N GLN A 20 2.73 -7.10 5.38
CA GLN A 20 3.36 -8.09 4.51
C GLN A 20 3.76 -9.34 5.29
N ALA A 21 4.50 -9.17 6.39
CA ALA A 21 4.94 -10.27 7.23
C ALA A 21 3.75 -11.06 7.81
N TYR A 22 2.66 -10.38 8.19
CA TYR A 22 1.43 -11.04 8.62
C TYR A 22 0.82 -11.90 7.51
N LEU A 23 0.66 -11.34 6.29
CA LEU A 23 0.07 -12.04 5.16
C LEU A 23 0.92 -13.22 4.68
N GLN A 24 2.26 -13.07 4.69
CA GLN A 24 3.20 -14.14 4.38
C GLN A 24 3.09 -15.29 5.38
N ARG A 25 3.07 -15.01 6.69
CA ARG A 25 2.87 -16.05 7.72
C ARG A 25 1.55 -16.80 7.57
N LYS A 26 0.52 -16.11 7.05
CA LYS A 26 -0.80 -16.70 6.77
C LYS A 26 -0.89 -17.39 5.41
N LYS A 27 0.19 -17.41 4.61
CA LYS A 27 0.22 -17.94 3.23
C LYS A 27 -0.85 -17.30 2.32
N LEU A 28 -1.23 -16.06 2.60
CA LEU A 28 -2.23 -15.30 1.83
C LEU A 28 -1.60 -14.51 0.68
N LEU A 29 -0.27 -14.36 0.70
CA LEU A 29 0.44 -13.59 -0.30
C LEU A 29 0.99 -14.50 -1.39
N THR A 30 0.28 -14.58 -2.51
CA THR A 30 0.64 -15.46 -3.65
C THR A 30 1.24 -14.70 -4.83
N ARG A 31 1.01 -13.39 -4.91
CA ARG A 31 1.47 -12.50 -6.00
C ARG A 31 1.69 -11.07 -5.50
N THR A 32 2.48 -10.29 -6.23
CA THR A 32 2.81 -8.89 -5.87
C THR A 32 1.58 -7.99 -5.80
N GLU A 33 0.63 -8.12 -6.72
CA GLU A 33 -0.61 -7.33 -6.67
C GLU A 33 -1.46 -7.69 -5.45
N GLY A 34 -1.39 -8.94 -4.99
CA GLY A 34 -2.05 -9.36 -3.74
C GLY A 34 -1.52 -8.61 -2.52
N PHE A 35 -0.27 -8.15 -2.53
CA PHE A 35 0.23 -7.25 -1.48
C PHE A 35 -0.46 -5.89 -1.55
N ILE A 36 -0.64 -5.34 -2.74
CA ILE A 36 -1.33 -4.05 -2.91
C ILE A 36 -2.78 -4.18 -2.43
N GLU A 37 -3.49 -5.19 -2.93
CA GLU A 37 -4.89 -5.49 -2.62
C GLU A 37 -5.11 -5.70 -1.10
N LEU A 38 -4.32 -6.54 -0.45
CA LEU A 38 -4.55 -6.97 0.94
C LEU A 38 -3.84 -6.09 1.99
N ALA A 39 -2.67 -5.56 1.66
CA ALA A 39 -1.83 -4.82 2.60
C ALA A 39 -1.93 -3.31 2.44
N ALA A 40 -1.97 -2.80 1.21
CA ALA A 40 -1.60 -1.40 0.95
C ALA A 40 -2.74 -0.49 0.47
N THR A 41 -3.94 -1.03 0.23
CA THR A 41 -5.12 -0.25 -0.20
C THR A 41 -5.89 0.37 0.96
N GLN A 42 -6.04 -0.35 2.08
CA GLN A 42 -6.96 0.06 3.16
C GLN A 42 -6.58 -0.50 4.54
N SER A 43 -7.16 0.13 5.56
CA SER A 43 -7.06 -0.31 6.95
C SER A 43 -7.82 -1.60 7.18
N SER A 44 -7.12 -2.67 7.57
CA SER A 44 -7.77 -3.93 7.96
C SER A 44 -8.65 -3.79 9.20
N MET A 45 -8.45 -2.75 10.01
CA MET A 45 -9.28 -2.49 11.20
C MET A 45 -10.53 -1.67 10.92
N SER A 46 -10.48 -0.76 9.93
CA SER A 46 -11.55 0.24 9.72
C SER A 46 -12.13 0.26 8.31
N GLY A 47 -11.61 -0.52 7.37
CA GLY A 47 -12.02 -0.54 5.96
C GLY A 47 -11.74 0.75 5.17
N LYS A 48 -11.22 1.80 5.82
CA LYS A 48 -10.95 3.08 5.15
C LYS A 48 -9.73 2.96 4.25
N ALA A 49 -9.87 3.46 3.02
CA ALA A 49 -8.80 3.52 2.04
C ALA A 49 -7.64 4.39 2.52
N TYR A 50 -6.44 3.99 2.15
CA TYR A 50 -5.24 4.81 2.32
C TYR A 50 -5.10 5.78 1.15
N GLU A 51 -4.48 6.91 1.44
CA GLU A 51 -4.24 7.95 0.45
C GLU A 51 -2.75 8.28 0.40
N ILE A 52 -2.26 8.64 -0.78
CA ILE A 52 -0.89 9.11 -1.00
C ILE A 52 -0.98 10.58 -1.41
N ARG A 53 -0.15 11.41 -0.80
CA ARG A 53 -0.04 12.83 -1.13
C ARG A 53 1.23 13.03 -1.95
N CYS A 54 1.05 13.40 -3.21
CA CYS A 54 2.10 13.78 -4.15
C CYS A 54 2.04 15.28 -4.41
N ALA A 55 3.06 15.83 -5.09
CA ALA A 55 3.05 17.22 -5.53
C ALA A 55 1.84 17.54 -6.44
N ALA A 56 1.41 16.58 -7.25
CA ALA A 56 0.24 16.69 -8.14
C ALA A 56 -1.12 16.53 -7.42
N GLY A 57 -1.14 16.26 -6.11
CA GLY A 57 -2.37 16.12 -5.34
C GLY A 57 -2.46 14.83 -4.51
N VAL A 58 -3.64 14.57 -3.98
CA VAL A 58 -3.95 13.37 -3.18
C VAL A 58 -4.60 12.31 -4.06
N GLN A 59 -4.16 11.06 -3.94
CA GLN A 59 -4.68 9.93 -4.70
C GLN A 59 -4.89 8.72 -3.77
N LEU A 60 -5.76 7.79 -4.18
CA LEU A 60 -5.92 6.51 -3.47
C LEU A 60 -4.64 5.68 -3.61
N ALA A 61 -4.20 5.09 -2.49
CA ALA A 61 -2.95 4.33 -2.45
C ALA A 61 -2.96 3.12 -3.39
N GLY A 62 -4.10 2.44 -3.55
CA GLY A 62 -4.22 1.27 -4.42
C GLY A 62 -3.84 1.57 -5.87
N GLY A 63 -4.57 2.49 -6.51
CA GLY A 63 -4.30 2.87 -7.90
C GLY A 63 -2.91 3.47 -8.10
N TRP A 64 -2.41 4.25 -7.12
CA TRP A 64 -1.05 4.78 -7.18
C TRP A 64 0.01 3.67 -7.15
N LEU A 65 -0.14 2.68 -6.27
CA LEU A 65 0.81 1.57 -6.14
C LEU A 65 0.76 0.61 -7.34
N GLU A 66 -0.41 0.40 -7.92
CA GLU A 66 -0.56 -0.38 -9.15
C GLU A 66 0.14 0.32 -10.32
N ALA A 67 -0.08 1.63 -10.49
CA ALA A 67 0.59 2.41 -11.52
C ALA A 67 2.12 2.38 -11.36
N GLU A 68 2.59 2.48 -10.11
CA GLU A 68 4.03 2.42 -9.80
C GLU A 68 4.61 1.02 -10.06
N LEU A 69 3.89 -0.06 -9.71
CA LEU A 69 4.30 -1.43 -10.05
C LEU A 69 4.45 -1.61 -11.56
N GLN A 70 3.50 -1.11 -12.35
CA GLN A 70 3.59 -1.16 -13.82
C GLN A 70 4.77 -0.34 -14.34
N ARG A 71 5.08 0.81 -13.71
CA ARG A 71 6.24 1.62 -14.08
C ARG A 71 7.55 0.87 -13.82
N ILE A 72 7.68 0.19 -12.69
CA ILE A 72 8.86 -0.61 -12.33
C ILE A 72 9.06 -1.73 -13.36
N ARG A 73 8.02 -2.53 -13.66
CA ARG A 73 8.10 -3.65 -14.61
C ARG A 73 8.42 -3.25 -16.05
N ARG A 74 8.08 -2.01 -16.47
CA ARG A 74 8.45 -1.50 -17.80
C ARG A 74 9.91 -1.05 -17.90
N ASN A 75 10.55 -0.84 -16.75
CA ASN A 75 11.94 -0.39 -16.64
C ASN A 75 12.88 -1.52 -16.19
N GLU A 76 12.38 -2.76 -16.09
CA GLU A 76 13.14 -3.99 -15.97
C GLU A 76 13.44 -4.56 -17.37
#